data_AF-A0A4U1BVD5-F1
#
_entry.id   AF-A0A4U1BVD5-F1
#
_cell.length_a   1.000
_cell.length_b   1.000
_cell.length_c   1.000
_cell.angle_alpha   90.00
_cell.angle_beta   90.00
_cell.angle_gamma   90.00
#
_symmetry.space_group_name_H-M   'P 1'
#
loop_
_entity.id
_entity.type
_entity.pdbx_description
1 polymer ?
#
loop_
_entity_poly.entity_id
_entity_poly.type
_entity_poly.pdbx_seq_one_letter_code
_entity_poly.pdbx_strand_id
1 'polypeptide(L)'
;MTLSLHDFTALAQDLTSGIGAEDRFQRLLTTIHQRLHCDATALLLFEQQQFVPLALNGLANEVMGRRFTLSDHPRLEAIARAGDVVRFPANSDLADPYDGLIPSHQGKLKVHACIGLPLLVNEHLVGALTIDGFDENQFANYSDDDLRAIAALAAASLHSALLQQDSERSAERPAVSHSVEIIGQSVPMQTLKQEIAVVASSDLNALILGETGTGKELVAQAIHKQSARADKEMVYLNCAALPESVAESELFGHVKGAFTGAISNRKGKFELADGGTLFLDEIGELSLPLQAKLLRVLQYGDLQRVGEDKALKIDVRIIAATNRNLKQEVVDGNFRADLYHRLSVFPLSVPPLSERGDDVALLTDLFLERCRSQLALTQLSISDEAQQRLSQNPWPGNVRELEHCIRRAAVIARAQSSQLGSSSQVIIDPQHLMLEASQAAPVTALPAASTPLPAVTDLKQATDAFQRQQIEYQLNQNHGNWSACARALNLDPGNLHRLAKRLGLK
;
A
#
# COMPACT_ATOMS: atom_id res chain seq x y z
N MET A 1 -6.57 12.52 -40.44
CA MET A 1 -7.56 11.43 -40.59
C MET A 1 -8.74 11.78 -39.71
N THR A 2 -9.95 11.69 -40.25
CA THR A 2 -11.19 11.86 -39.48
C THR A 2 -11.62 10.50 -38.95
N LEU A 3 -12.00 10.40 -37.68
CA LEU A 3 -12.60 9.19 -37.15
C LEU A 3 -13.90 8.89 -37.91
N SER A 4 -14.12 7.62 -38.25
CA SER A 4 -15.33 7.25 -38.99
C SER A 4 -16.54 7.22 -38.05
N LEU A 5 -17.75 7.38 -38.60
CA LEU A 5 -19.00 7.22 -37.84
C LEU A 5 -19.07 5.85 -37.12
N HIS A 6 -18.45 4.83 -37.70
CA HIS A 6 -18.37 3.49 -37.11
C HIS A 6 -17.49 3.46 -35.84
N ASP A 7 -16.43 4.27 -35.79
CA ASP A 7 -15.54 4.37 -34.62
C ASP A 7 -16.26 5.04 -33.44
N PHE A 8 -17.00 6.12 -33.71
CA PHE A 8 -17.85 6.76 -32.69
C PHE A 8 -18.98 5.86 -32.21
N THR A 9 -19.55 5.04 -33.10
CA THR A 9 -20.59 4.08 -32.74
C THR A 9 -20.04 2.98 -31.83
N ALA A 10 -18.83 2.48 -32.11
CA ALA A 10 -18.17 1.50 -31.25
C ALA A 10 -17.85 2.07 -29.85
N LEU A 11 -17.29 3.28 -29.78
CA LEU A 11 -17.04 3.97 -28.51
C LEU A 11 -18.33 4.14 -27.70
N ALA A 12 -19.43 4.56 -28.33
CA ALA A 12 -20.72 4.71 -27.65
C ALA A 12 -21.32 3.36 -27.17
N GLN A 13 -21.09 2.28 -27.92
CA GLN A 13 -21.53 0.93 -27.54
C GLN A 13 -20.73 0.37 -26.36
N ASP A 14 -19.41 0.56 -26.33
CA ASP A 14 -18.56 0.12 -25.23
C ASP A 14 -18.95 0.83 -23.92
N LEU A 15 -19.30 2.11 -24.01
CA LEU A 15 -19.77 2.91 -22.88
C LEU A 15 -21.11 2.45 -22.30
N THR A 16 -21.95 1.78 -23.09
CA THR A 16 -23.31 1.37 -22.71
C THR A 16 -23.43 -0.13 -22.40
N SER A 17 -22.41 -0.94 -22.72
CA SER A 17 -22.49 -2.42 -22.65
C SER A 17 -21.67 -3.08 -21.54
N GLY A 18 -20.95 -2.32 -20.71
CA GLY A 18 -20.13 -2.87 -19.62
C GLY A 18 -20.94 -3.30 -18.39
N ILE A 19 -20.45 -4.33 -17.69
CA ILE A 19 -21.09 -4.94 -16.51
C ILE A 19 -20.86 -4.10 -15.24
N GLY A 20 -19.83 -3.24 -15.23
CA GLY A 20 -19.50 -2.29 -14.14
C GLY A 20 -18.71 -1.07 -14.64
N ALA A 21 -18.50 -0.06 -13.79
CA ALA A 21 -17.83 1.20 -14.16
C ALA A 21 -16.37 1.01 -14.62
N GLU A 22 -15.57 0.23 -13.90
CA GLU A 22 -14.18 -0.05 -14.27
C GLU A 22 -14.06 -0.79 -15.61
N ASP A 23 -14.90 -1.80 -15.86
CA ASP A 23 -14.94 -2.53 -17.14
C ASP A 23 -15.33 -1.60 -18.31
N ARG A 24 -16.27 -0.67 -18.09
CA ARG A 24 -16.63 0.35 -19.09
C ARG A 24 -15.45 1.25 -19.44
N PHE A 25 -14.72 1.74 -18.43
CA PHE A 25 -13.56 2.62 -18.66
C PHE A 25 -12.40 1.88 -19.34
N GLN A 26 -12.12 0.64 -18.94
CA GLN A 26 -11.07 -0.17 -19.55
C GLN A 26 -11.35 -0.46 -21.02
N ARG A 27 -12.61 -0.76 -21.37
CA ARG A 27 -13.03 -0.95 -22.77
C ARG A 27 -12.93 0.34 -23.57
N LEU A 28 -13.38 1.46 -23.02
CA LEU A 28 -13.22 2.78 -23.66
C LEU A 28 -11.75 3.05 -23.99
N LEU A 29 -10.84 2.88 -23.02
CA LEU A 29 -9.42 3.10 -23.24
C LEU A 29 -8.85 2.12 -24.27
N THR A 30 -9.32 0.87 -24.30
CA THR A 30 -8.92 -0.12 -25.31
C THR A 30 -9.34 0.27 -26.73
N THR A 31 -10.55 0.79 -26.89
CA THR A 31 -11.04 1.23 -28.19
C THR A 31 -10.32 2.50 -28.65
N ILE A 32 -10.04 3.44 -27.74
CA ILE A 32 -9.21 4.62 -28.03
C ILE A 32 -7.80 4.20 -28.43
N HIS A 33 -7.18 3.28 -27.69
CA HIS A 33 -5.87 2.71 -27.96
C HIS A 33 -5.77 2.13 -29.38
N GLN A 34 -6.71 1.27 -29.74
CA GLN A 34 -6.73 0.63 -31.06
C GLN A 34 -7.03 1.60 -32.21
N ARG A 35 -7.91 2.59 -31.99
CA ARG A 35 -8.41 3.47 -33.06
C ARG A 35 -7.53 4.68 -33.31
N LEU A 36 -6.96 5.26 -32.25
CA LEU A 36 -6.01 6.36 -32.38
C LEU A 36 -4.58 5.86 -32.62
N HIS A 37 -4.37 4.54 -32.51
CA HIS A 37 -3.06 3.91 -32.54
C HIS A 37 -2.10 4.53 -31.51
N CYS A 38 -2.61 4.99 -30.37
CA CYS A 38 -1.78 5.55 -29.30
C CYS A 38 -1.12 4.44 -28.48
N ASP A 39 -0.05 4.76 -27.79
CA ASP A 39 0.74 3.79 -27.05
C ASP A 39 0.28 3.67 -25.60
N ALA A 40 -0.11 4.79 -25.00
CA ALA A 40 -0.58 4.87 -23.62
C ALA A 40 -1.78 5.81 -23.48
N THR A 41 -2.71 5.45 -22.58
CA THR A 41 -3.88 6.28 -22.23
C THR A 41 -4.22 6.14 -20.75
N ALA A 42 -4.63 7.24 -20.13
CA ALA A 42 -5.14 7.23 -18.75
C ALA A 42 -6.45 8.02 -18.65
N LEU A 43 -7.42 7.43 -17.96
CA LEU A 43 -8.62 8.13 -17.53
C LEU A 43 -8.43 8.58 -16.07
N LEU A 44 -8.53 9.88 -15.83
CA LEU A 44 -8.34 10.49 -14.52
C LEU A 44 -9.63 11.15 -14.04
N LEU A 45 -10.01 10.89 -12.80
CA LEU A 45 -11.05 11.60 -12.07
C LEU A 45 -10.49 12.87 -11.45
N PHE A 46 -11.20 13.99 -11.55
CA PHE A 46 -10.83 15.23 -10.87
C PHE A 46 -11.62 15.40 -9.58
N GLU A 47 -10.93 15.32 -8.44
CA GLU A 47 -11.53 15.55 -7.13
C GLU A 47 -10.57 16.39 -6.27
N GLN A 48 -11.09 17.40 -5.55
CA GLN A 48 -10.32 18.16 -4.55
C GLN A 48 -8.97 18.74 -5.04
N GLN A 49 -8.92 19.28 -6.27
CA GLN A 49 -7.68 19.81 -6.87
C GLN A 49 -6.57 18.76 -7.13
N GLN A 50 -6.93 17.49 -7.22
CA GLN A 50 -6.04 16.40 -7.63
C GLN A 50 -6.69 15.54 -8.70
N PHE A 51 -5.88 14.91 -9.53
CA PHE A 51 -6.30 13.87 -10.45
C PHE A 51 -6.02 12.48 -9.88
N VAL A 52 -7.01 11.60 -9.96
CA VAL A 52 -6.98 10.21 -9.48
C VAL A 52 -7.18 9.26 -10.66
N PRO A 53 -6.24 8.34 -10.94
CA PRO A 53 -6.40 7.36 -12.02
C PRO A 53 -7.58 6.41 -11.77
N LEU A 54 -8.43 6.26 -12.78
CA LEU A 54 -9.56 5.32 -12.79
C LEU A 54 -9.33 4.11 -13.67
N ALA A 55 -8.65 4.31 -14.81
CA ALA A 55 -8.33 3.24 -15.75
C ALA A 55 -7.09 3.63 -16.55
N LEU A 56 -6.36 2.61 -17.01
CA LEU A 56 -5.11 2.77 -17.76
C LEU A 56 -5.06 1.75 -18.90
N ASN A 57 -4.46 2.13 -20.02
CA ASN A 57 -4.08 1.20 -21.07
C ASN A 57 -2.71 1.60 -21.64
N GLY A 58 -1.76 0.68 -21.69
CA GLY A 58 -0.38 0.93 -22.16
C GLY A 58 0.55 1.61 -21.14
N LEU A 59 0.06 1.90 -19.94
CA LEU A 59 0.84 2.40 -18.79
C LEU A 59 1.09 1.28 -17.78
N ALA A 60 2.15 1.41 -16.97
CA ALA A 60 2.38 0.50 -15.86
C ALA A 60 1.22 0.59 -14.83
N ASN A 61 0.80 -0.56 -14.28
CA ASN A 61 -0.27 -0.64 -13.27
C ASN A 61 0.03 0.21 -12.02
N GLU A 62 1.32 0.45 -11.77
CA GLU A 62 1.90 1.36 -10.77
C GLU A 62 1.26 2.76 -10.77
N VAL A 63 0.85 3.25 -11.95
CA VAL A 63 0.19 4.56 -12.08
C VAL A 63 -1.14 4.60 -11.29
N MET A 64 -1.86 3.48 -11.13
CA MET A 64 -3.13 3.44 -10.37
C MET A 64 -2.99 3.88 -8.91
N GLY A 65 -1.81 3.71 -8.32
CA GLY A 65 -1.51 4.12 -6.95
C GLY A 65 -1.23 5.61 -6.78
N ARG A 66 -0.98 6.35 -7.87
CA ARG A 66 -0.57 7.76 -7.79
C ARG A 66 -1.75 8.72 -7.60
N ARG A 67 -1.47 9.86 -6.99
CA ARG A 67 -2.42 10.98 -6.82
C ARG A 67 -1.72 12.24 -7.28
N PHE A 68 -2.27 12.90 -8.30
CA PHE A 68 -1.60 14.00 -8.98
C PHE A 68 -2.18 15.35 -8.55
N THR A 69 -1.56 16.00 -7.57
CA THR A 69 -1.95 17.37 -7.14
C THR A 69 -1.65 18.38 -8.24
N LEU A 70 -2.60 19.27 -8.57
CA LEU A 70 -2.41 20.25 -9.66
C LEU A 70 -1.18 21.14 -9.48
N SER A 71 -0.86 21.55 -8.25
CA SER A 71 0.29 22.43 -7.96
C SER A 71 1.65 21.80 -8.33
N ASP A 72 1.71 20.47 -8.34
CA ASP A 72 2.96 19.72 -8.45
C ASP A 72 3.14 19.10 -9.85
N HIS A 73 2.16 19.31 -10.75
CA HIS A 73 2.05 18.68 -12.08
C HIS A 73 1.58 19.69 -13.15
N PRO A 74 2.51 20.42 -13.78
CA PRO A 74 2.15 21.54 -14.66
C PRO A 74 1.43 21.10 -15.96
N ARG A 75 1.68 19.90 -16.49
CA ARG A 75 0.92 19.37 -17.65
C ARG A 75 -0.55 19.14 -17.28
N LEU A 76 -0.81 18.48 -16.15
CA LEU A 76 -2.17 18.24 -15.67
C LEU A 76 -2.87 19.54 -15.27
N GLU A 77 -2.14 20.50 -14.70
CA GLU A 77 -2.65 21.85 -14.42
C GLU A 77 -3.06 22.58 -15.71
N ALA A 78 -2.26 22.48 -16.77
CA ALA A 78 -2.59 23.06 -18.07
C ALA A 78 -3.86 22.44 -18.67
N ILE A 79 -4.03 21.12 -18.58
CA ILE A 79 -5.26 20.42 -19.04
C ILE A 79 -6.47 20.90 -18.23
N ALA A 80 -6.35 20.96 -16.90
CA ALA A 80 -7.43 21.40 -16.03
C ALA A 80 -7.87 22.85 -16.29
N ARG A 81 -6.95 23.72 -16.71
CA ARG A 81 -7.22 25.15 -16.97
C ARG A 81 -7.62 25.48 -18.40
N ALA A 82 -7.25 24.66 -19.37
CA ALA A 82 -7.43 25.00 -20.79
C ALA A 82 -8.90 25.08 -21.21
N GLY A 83 -9.77 24.24 -20.63
CA GLY A 83 -11.19 24.17 -21.01
C GLY A 83 -11.46 23.58 -22.40
N ASP A 84 -10.42 23.23 -23.16
CA ASP A 84 -10.48 22.58 -24.47
C ASP A 84 -9.23 21.67 -24.64
N VAL A 85 -9.15 20.96 -25.77
CA VAL A 85 -8.05 20.05 -26.14
C VAL A 85 -6.68 20.71 -25.95
N VAL A 86 -5.80 20.06 -25.19
CA VAL A 86 -4.40 20.49 -25.01
C VAL A 86 -3.47 19.53 -25.71
N ARG A 87 -2.62 20.05 -26.59
CA ARG A 87 -1.57 19.29 -27.28
C ARG A 87 -0.20 19.72 -26.74
N PHE A 88 0.52 18.80 -26.11
CA PHE A 88 1.88 19.03 -25.67
C PHE A 88 2.87 18.58 -26.76
N PRO A 89 3.77 19.46 -27.22
CA PRO A 89 4.80 19.07 -28.17
C PRO A 89 5.78 18.09 -27.52
N ALA A 90 6.43 17.26 -28.33
CA ALA A 90 7.36 16.24 -27.85
C ALA A 90 8.59 16.80 -27.11
N ASN A 91 8.93 18.07 -27.36
CA ASN A 91 10.00 18.80 -26.69
C ASN A 91 9.49 19.75 -25.57
N SER A 92 8.34 19.46 -24.97
CA SER A 92 7.78 20.30 -23.90
C SER A 92 8.67 20.30 -22.66
N ASP A 93 9.06 21.50 -22.19
CA ASP A 93 9.84 21.71 -20.96
C ASP A 93 9.07 21.35 -19.67
N LEU A 94 7.76 21.07 -19.78
CA LEU A 94 6.94 20.68 -18.65
C LEU A 94 7.19 19.21 -18.29
N ALA A 95 7.45 18.96 -16.99
CA ALA A 95 7.61 17.62 -16.45
C ALA A 95 6.39 16.75 -16.76
N ASP A 96 6.64 15.54 -17.25
CA ASP A 96 5.60 14.58 -17.59
C ASP A 96 5.18 13.73 -16.37
N PRO A 97 3.87 13.58 -16.10
CA PRO A 97 3.38 12.83 -14.94
C PRO A 97 3.66 11.30 -14.99
N TYR A 98 3.95 10.75 -16.18
CA TYR A 98 4.15 9.32 -16.44
C TYR A 98 5.61 8.96 -16.78
N ASP A 99 6.54 9.91 -16.71
CA ASP A 99 7.93 9.68 -17.14
C ASP A 99 8.62 8.59 -16.29
N GLY A 100 9.07 7.51 -16.95
CA GLY A 100 9.63 6.30 -16.32
C GLY A 100 8.62 5.20 -15.96
N LEU A 101 7.34 5.33 -16.32
CA LEU A 101 6.26 4.37 -16.01
C LEU A 101 5.65 3.71 -17.25
N ILE A 102 6.33 3.83 -18.40
CA ILE A 102 5.90 3.22 -19.66
C ILE A 102 6.73 1.94 -19.87
N PRO A 103 6.11 0.73 -19.86
CA PRO A 103 6.81 -0.57 -19.78
C PRO A 103 7.84 -0.86 -20.88
N SER A 104 7.85 -0.08 -21.97
CA SER A 104 8.70 -0.29 -23.13
C SER A 104 10.01 0.52 -23.13
N HIS A 105 10.30 1.30 -22.08
CA HIS A 105 11.45 2.23 -22.11
C HIS A 105 12.34 2.19 -20.86
N GLN A 106 13.36 1.32 -20.92
CA GLN A 106 14.54 1.40 -20.05
C GLN A 106 15.46 2.54 -20.53
N GLY A 107 15.19 3.76 -20.05
CA GLY A 107 16.11 4.90 -20.16
C GLY A 107 15.81 5.89 -21.30
N LYS A 108 15.57 7.15 -20.92
CA LYS A 108 15.50 8.37 -21.75
C LYS A 108 14.69 8.24 -23.05
N LEU A 109 13.39 8.55 -23.00
CA LEU A 109 12.71 9.11 -24.17
C LEU A 109 12.75 10.62 -24.10
N LYS A 110 13.34 11.24 -25.11
CA LYS A 110 13.38 12.71 -25.27
C LYS A 110 12.19 13.25 -26.06
N VAL A 111 11.23 12.40 -26.44
CA VAL A 111 10.27 12.72 -27.48
C VAL A 111 9.03 11.82 -27.38
N HIS A 112 7.88 12.37 -26.96
CA HIS A 112 6.55 11.74 -27.11
C HIS A 112 5.47 12.81 -27.28
N ALA A 113 4.54 12.63 -28.21
CA ALA A 113 3.40 13.53 -28.36
C ALA A 113 2.36 13.18 -27.28
N CYS A 114 1.88 14.19 -26.54
CA CYS A 114 0.87 14.00 -25.51
C CYS A 114 -0.35 14.87 -25.80
N ILE A 115 -1.54 14.29 -25.75
CA ILE A 115 -2.82 14.99 -25.80
C ILE A 115 -3.49 14.86 -24.43
N GLY A 116 -3.88 16.00 -23.87
CA GLY A 116 -4.73 16.07 -22.71
C GLY A 116 -6.11 16.59 -23.07
N LEU A 117 -7.14 15.80 -22.75
CA LEU A 117 -8.53 16.14 -22.99
C LEU A 117 -9.21 16.44 -21.64
N PRO A 118 -9.59 17.69 -21.35
CA PRO A 118 -10.38 17.98 -20.16
C PRO A 118 -11.79 17.38 -20.33
N LEU A 119 -12.24 16.65 -19.32
CA LEU A 119 -13.58 16.07 -19.30
C LEU A 119 -14.50 17.03 -18.55
N LEU A 120 -15.35 17.72 -19.30
CA LEU A 120 -16.24 18.76 -18.82
C LEU A 120 -17.70 18.31 -18.89
N VAL A 121 -18.45 18.51 -17.81
CA VAL A 121 -19.91 18.34 -17.79
C VAL A 121 -20.53 19.62 -17.24
N ASN A 122 -21.42 20.24 -18.03
CA ASN A 122 -22.01 21.55 -17.72
C ASN A 122 -20.94 22.60 -17.34
N GLU A 123 -19.85 22.65 -18.11
CA GLU A 123 -18.70 23.55 -17.87
C GLU A 123 -17.90 23.27 -16.58
N HIS A 124 -18.22 22.20 -15.84
CA HIS A 124 -17.46 21.75 -14.68
C HIS A 124 -16.50 20.62 -15.05
N LEU A 125 -15.23 20.76 -14.63
CA LEU A 125 -14.22 19.72 -14.79
C LEU A 125 -14.53 18.53 -13.88
N VAL A 126 -14.81 17.39 -14.49
CA VAL A 126 -15.03 16.11 -13.80
C VAL A 126 -13.83 15.17 -13.91
N GLY A 127 -12.93 15.40 -14.87
CA GLY A 127 -11.77 14.53 -15.08
C GLY A 127 -10.88 14.98 -16.23
N ALA A 128 -9.92 14.15 -16.57
CA ALA A 128 -9.06 14.32 -17.73
C ALA A 128 -8.81 12.96 -18.40
N LEU A 129 -8.70 12.95 -19.73
CA LEU A 129 -8.23 11.81 -20.50
C LEU A 129 -6.89 12.19 -21.12
N THR A 130 -5.83 11.47 -20.77
CA THR A 130 -4.50 11.65 -21.36
C THR A 130 -4.26 10.56 -22.39
N ILE A 131 -3.61 10.94 -23.49
CA ILE A 131 -3.28 10.08 -24.62
C ILE A 131 -1.83 10.38 -25.00
N ASP A 132 -0.99 9.36 -24.93
CA ASP A 132 0.44 9.45 -25.19
C ASP A 132 0.83 8.56 -26.37
N GLY A 133 1.76 9.05 -27.18
CA GLY A 133 2.27 8.36 -28.36
C GLY A 133 3.78 8.56 -28.49
N PHE A 134 4.49 7.50 -28.85
CA PHE A 134 5.95 7.53 -28.96
C PHE A 134 6.45 8.33 -30.18
N ASP A 135 5.60 8.58 -31.18
CA ASP A 135 5.96 9.36 -32.36
C ASP A 135 5.51 10.83 -32.25
N GLU A 136 6.40 11.79 -32.56
CA GLU A 136 6.15 13.25 -32.50
C GLU A 136 4.90 13.71 -33.24
N ASN A 137 4.59 13.03 -34.35
CA ASN A 137 3.55 13.42 -35.29
C ASN A 137 2.35 12.45 -35.30
N GLN A 138 2.33 11.48 -34.38
CA GLN A 138 1.29 10.44 -34.31
C GLN A 138 -0.11 11.05 -34.27
N PHE A 139 -0.23 12.18 -33.57
CA PHE A 139 -1.52 12.86 -33.39
C PHE A 139 -1.69 14.15 -34.19
N ALA A 140 -0.70 14.55 -34.99
CA ALA A 140 -0.74 15.79 -35.76
C ALA A 140 -1.90 15.84 -36.77
N ASN A 141 -2.39 14.67 -37.19
CA ASN A 141 -3.41 14.53 -38.23
C ASN A 141 -4.85 14.35 -37.71
N TYR A 142 -5.08 14.24 -36.40
CA TYR A 142 -6.44 14.18 -35.85
C TYR A 142 -7.01 15.59 -35.70
N SER A 143 -8.29 15.76 -36.01
CA SER A 143 -8.96 17.05 -35.82
C SER A 143 -9.27 17.28 -34.34
N ASP A 144 -9.26 18.53 -33.89
CA ASP A 144 -9.67 18.86 -32.53
C ASP A 144 -11.17 18.55 -32.31
N ASP A 145 -11.98 18.59 -33.37
CA ASP A 145 -13.41 18.23 -33.32
C ASP A 145 -13.60 16.74 -32.96
N ASP A 146 -12.82 15.85 -33.56
CA ASP A 146 -12.85 14.42 -33.24
C ASP A 146 -12.43 14.15 -31.78
N LEU A 147 -11.39 14.85 -31.32
CA LEU A 147 -10.89 14.74 -29.94
C LEU A 147 -11.89 15.29 -28.92
N ARG A 148 -12.58 16.39 -29.23
CA ARG A 148 -13.68 16.91 -28.41
C ARG A 148 -14.84 15.92 -28.32
N ALA A 149 -15.18 15.24 -29.41
CA ALA A 149 -16.22 14.22 -29.40
C ALA A 149 -15.85 13.03 -28.49
N ILE A 150 -14.59 12.58 -28.51
CA ILE A 150 -14.09 11.57 -27.57
C ILE A 150 -14.16 12.09 -26.12
N ALA A 151 -13.71 13.32 -25.87
CA ALA A 151 -13.75 13.94 -24.54
C ALA A 151 -15.19 14.02 -24.02
N ALA A 152 -16.15 14.42 -24.85
CA ALA A 152 -17.56 14.49 -24.48
C ALA A 152 -18.14 13.11 -24.13
N LEU A 153 -17.82 12.07 -24.91
CA LEU A 153 -18.24 10.69 -24.63
C LEU A 153 -17.64 10.16 -23.32
N ALA A 154 -16.35 10.37 -23.11
CA ALA A 154 -15.66 9.98 -21.88
C ALA A 154 -16.22 10.74 -20.65
N ALA A 155 -16.45 12.05 -20.79
CA ALA A 155 -17.03 12.90 -19.74
C ALA A 155 -18.46 12.45 -19.39
N ALA A 156 -19.29 12.17 -20.40
CA ALA A 156 -20.66 11.68 -20.18
C ALA A 156 -20.67 10.32 -19.47
N SER A 157 -19.77 9.40 -19.85
CA SER A 157 -19.63 8.10 -19.19
C SER A 157 -19.16 8.23 -17.75
N LEU A 158 -18.11 9.02 -17.52
CA LEU A 158 -17.57 9.29 -16.20
C LEU A 158 -18.63 9.88 -15.29
N HIS A 159 -19.34 10.91 -15.76
CA HIS A 159 -20.43 11.52 -15.02
C HIS A 159 -21.59 10.55 -14.76
N SER A 160 -21.97 9.71 -15.72
CA SER A 160 -23.01 8.70 -15.50
C SER A 160 -22.60 7.67 -14.44
N ALA A 161 -21.33 7.26 -14.43
CA ALA A 161 -20.79 6.35 -13.42
C ALA A 161 -20.79 7.00 -12.02
N LEU A 162 -20.37 8.26 -11.94
CA LEU A 162 -20.40 9.04 -10.70
C LEU A 162 -21.83 9.21 -10.19
N LEU A 163 -22.79 9.52 -11.06
CA LEU A 163 -24.21 9.62 -10.69
C LEU A 163 -24.81 8.28 -10.26
N GLN A 164 -24.40 7.16 -10.86
CA GLN A 164 -24.83 5.84 -10.39
C GLN A 164 -24.28 5.55 -8.99
N GLN A 165 -22.99 5.81 -8.77
CA GLN A 165 -22.38 5.71 -7.44
C GLN A 165 -23.03 6.66 -6.43
N ASP A 166 -23.35 7.89 -6.84
CA ASP A 166 -24.00 8.88 -6.01
C ASP A 166 -25.47 8.55 -5.77
N SER A 167 -26.17 7.88 -6.68
CA SER A 167 -27.55 7.43 -6.48
C SER A 167 -27.60 6.20 -5.57
N GLU A 168 -26.63 5.30 -5.68
CA GLU A 168 -26.41 4.21 -4.73
C GLU A 168 -26.05 4.76 -3.34
N ARG A 169 -25.18 5.79 -3.28
CA ARG A 169 -24.84 6.51 -2.05
C ARG A 169 -25.96 7.41 -1.52
N SER A 170 -26.81 7.99 -2.37
CA SER A 170 -27.86 8.94 -1.96
C SER A 170 -29.13 8.25 -1.46
N ALA A 171 -29.27 6.94 -1.69
CA ALA A 171 -30.16 6.11 -0.87
C ALA A 171 -29.70 6.08 0.61
N GLU A 172 -28.44 6.45 0.89
CA GLU A 172 -27.82 6.57 2.21
C GLU A 172 -27.04 7.90 2.39
N ARG A 173 -27.67 9.06 2.11
CA ARG A 173 -27.25 10.45 2.48
C ARG A 173 -25.87 10.99 1.98
N PRO A 174 -25.77 12.33 1.74
CA PRO A 174 -24.62 12.94 1.06
C PRO A 174 -23.48 13.41 1.98
N ALA A 175 -22.36 13.76 1.34
CA ALA A 175 -20.99 13.81 1.84
C ALA A 175 -20.45 15.16 2.35
N VAL A 176 -19.37 15.09 3.14
CA VAL A 176 -18.27 16.06 3.19
C VAL A 176 -16.95 15.27 3.15
N SER A 177 -16.22 15.33 2.02
CA SER A 177 -14.97 14.57 1.84
C SER A 177 -13.74 15.42 2.18
N HIS A 178 -12.94 14.93 3.14
CA HIS A 178 -11.50 14.86 2.99
C HIS A 178 -11.23 13.37 2.82
N SER A 179 -11.05 12.86 1.60
CA SER A 179 -10.93 11.41 1.40
C SER A 179 -9.60 10.93 1.99
N VAL A 180 -9.70 10.13 3.05
CA VAL A 180 -8.62 9.26 3.49
C VAL A 180 -8.92 7.94 2.84
N GLU A 181 -8.32 7.74 1.68
CA GLU A 181 -8.62 6.62 0.80
C GLU A 181 -7.83 5.38 1.23
N ILE A 182 -8.54 4.25 1.34
CA ILE A 182 -7.91 2.95 1.58
C ILE A 182 -7.43 2.41 0.23
N ILE A 183 -6.10 2.36 0.07
CA ILE A 183 -5.45 1.90 -1.16
C ILE A 183 -5.24 0.39 -1.09
N GLY A 184 -5.50 -0.26 -2.21
CA GLY A 184 -5.41 -1.71 -2.39
C GLY A 184 -6.50 -2.22 -3.33
N GLN A 185 -6.11 -3.09 -4.24
CA GLN A 185 -6.97 -3.76 -5.23
C GLN A 185 -7.04 -5.27 -5.00
N SER A 186 -6.23 -5.81 -4.09
CA SER A 186 -6.28 -7.23 -3.72
C SER A 186 -7.66 -7.65 -3.19
N VAL A 187 -8.02 -8.91 -3.45
CA VAL A 187 -9.27 -9.52 -2.98
C VAL A 187 -9.54 -9.26 -1.48
N PRO A 188 -8.60 -9.49 -0.54
CA PRO A 188 -8.87 -9.22 0.88
C PRO A 188 -9.13 -7.74 1.18
N MET A 189 -8.50 -6.81 0.43
CA MET A 189 -8.77 -5.37 0.57
C MET A 189 -10.13 -4.98 -0.01
N GLN A 190 -10.57 -5.60 -1.10
CA GLN A 190 -11.92 -5.38 -1.65
C GLN A 190 -13.01 -5.86 -0.68
N THR A 191 -12.82 -7.05 -0.09
CA THR A 191 -13.72 -7.56 0.96
C THR A 191 -13.77 -6.61 2.15
N LEU A 192 -12.60 -6.14 2.63
CA LEU A 192 -12.54 -5.17 3.73
C LEU A 192 -13.31 -3.87 3.39
N LYS A 193 -13.17 -3.35 2.16
CA LYS A 193 -13.91 -2.15 1.71
C LYS A 193 -15.43 -2.37 1.75
N GLN A 194 -15.90 -3.54 1.34
CA GLN A 194 -17.32 -3.89 1.40
C GLN A 194 -17.82 -4.01 2.84
N GLU A 195 -17.06 -4.67 3.73
CA GLU A 195 -17.42 -4.79 5.14
C GLU A 195 -17.44 -3.42 5.84
N ILE A 196 -16.52 -2.51 5.49
CA ILE A 196 -16.52 -1.12 5.96
C ILE A 196 -17.83 -0.42 5.58
N ALA A 197 -18.27 -0.53 4.32
CA ALA A 197 -19.51 0.08 3.87
C ALA A 197 -20.72 -0.47 4.64
N VAL A 198 -20.77 -1.80 4.83
CA VAL A 198 -21.84 -2.46 5.59
C VAL A 198 -21.88 -1.95 7.04
N VAL A 199 -20.77 -1.94 7.76
CA VAL A 199 -20.78 -1.49 9.16
C VAL A 199 -21.04 0.01 9.27
N ALA A 200 -20.58 0.82 8.32
CA ALA A 200 -20.75 2.26 8.35
C ALA A 200 -22.22 2.69 8.28
N SER A 201 -23.03 1.99 7.48
CA SER A 201 -24.49 2.17 7.36
C SER A 201 -25.27 1.88 8.66
N SER A 202 -24.65 1.15 9.59
CA SER A 202 -25.23 0.79 10.89
C SER A 202 -24.67 1.65 12.04
N ASP A 203 -25.36 1.69 13.18
CA ASP A 203 -24.88 2.30 14.42
C ASP A 203 -24.14 1.30 15.34
N LEU A 204 -23.75 0.13 14.80
CA LEU A 204 -23.04 -0.90 15.56
C LEU A 204 -21.62 -0.46 15.91
N ASN A 205 -21.14 -0.96 17.06
CA ASN A 205 -19.74 -0.88 17.43
C ASN A 205 -18.90 -1.77 16.51
N ALA A 206 -17.77 -1.23 16.06
CA ALA A 206 -16.83 -1.94 15.20
C ALA A 206 -15.54 -2.27 15.97
N LEU A 207 -15.03 -3.50 15.82
CA LEU A 207 -13.75 -3.93 16.36
C LEU A 207 -12.79 -4.24 15.22
N ILE A 208 -11.80 -3.38 15.03
CA ILE A 208 -10.78 -3.50 13.99
C ILE A 208 -9.61 -4.31 14.54
N LEU A 209 -9.40 -5.48 13.98
CA LEU A 209 -8.32 -6.40 14.28
C LEU A 209 -7.25 -6.29 13.20
N GLY A 210 -5.98 -6.32 13.58
CA GLY A 210 -4.90 -6.37 12.62
C GLY A 210 -3.56 -5.96 13.22
N GLU A 211 -2.49 -6.39 12.57
CA GLU A 211 -1.13 -6.11 13.03
C GLU A 211 -0.84 -4.61 13.09
N THR A 212 0.20 -4.25 13.85
CA THR A 212 0.69 -2.87 13.90
C THR A 212 1.20 -2.44 12.53
N GLY A 213 0.86 -1.21 12.11
CA GLY A 213 1.31 -0.66 10.82
C GLY A 213 0.47 -1.06 9.60
N THR A 214 -0.64 -1.79 9.76
CA THR A 214 -1.54 -2.19 8.66
C THR A 214 -2.50 -1.09 8.17
N GLY A 215 -2.64 0.01 8.92
CA GLY A 215 -3.54 1.13 8.60
C GLY A 215 -4.91 1.09 9.29
N LYS A 216 -5.03 0.48 10.48
CA LYS A 216 -6.28 0.41 11.27
C LYS A 216 -6.97 1.77 11.48
N GLU A 217 -6.19 2.85 11.65
CA GLU A 217 -6.72 4.21 11.78
C GLU A 217 -7.46 4.68 10.52
N LEU A 218 -6.96 4.32 9.33
CA LEU A 218 -7.61 4.65 8.04
C LEU A 218 -8.94 3.92 7.92
N VAL A 219 -9.00 2.67 8.38
CA VAL A 219 -10.24 1.87 8.43
C VAL A 219 -11.25 2.52 9.36
N ALA A 220 -10.84 2.94 10.56
CA ALA A 220 -11.74 3.63 11.49
C ALA A 220 -12.29 4.94 10.91
N GLN A 221 -11.43 5.73 10.27
CA GLN A 221 -11.84 6.96 9.60
C GLN A 221 -12.79 6.70 8.43
N ALA A 222 -12.55 5.65 7.65
CA ALA A 222 -13.43 5.26 6.55
C ALA A 222 -14.83 4.86 7.05
N ILE A 223 -14.92 4.09 8.15
CA ILE A 223 -16.20 3.74 8.79
C ILE A 223 -16.94 5.00 9.23
N HIS A 224 -16.26 5.91 9.93
CA HIS A 224 -16.89 7.14 10.42
C HIS A 224 -17.41 8.02 9.28
N LYS A 225 -16.60 8.24 8.24
CA LYS A 225 -16.96 9.09 7.08
C LYS A 225 -18.10 8.54 6.24
N GLN A 226 -18.28 7.21 6.22
CA GLN A 226 -19.39 6.55 5.51
C GLN A 226 -20.63 6.38 6.39
N SER A 227 -20.62 6.88 7.63
CA SER A 227 -21.71 6.69 8.58
C SER A 227 -22.69 7.86 8.64
N ALA A 228 -23.86 7.62 9.25
CA ALA A 228 -24.82 8.67 9.56
C ALA A 228 -24.26 9.78 10.50
N ARG A 229 -23.10 9.56 11.13
CA ARG A 229 -22.41 10.50 12.02
C ARG A 229 -21.21 11.17 11.34
N ALA A 230 -21.05 11.10 10.01
CA ALA A 230 -19.91 11.67 9.29
C ALA A 230 -19.71 13.19 9.48
N ASP A 231 -20.80 13.93 9.69
CA ASP A 231 -20.76 15.38 9.98
C ASP A 231 -20.43 15.71 11.45
N LYS A 232 -20.29 14.70 12.30
CA LYS A 232 -20.00 14.84 13.73
C LYS A 232 -18.52 14.62 14.00
N GLU A 233 -18.06 15.06 15.17
CA GLU A 233 -16.66 14.88 15.53
C GLU A 233 -16.34 13.40 15.78
N MET A 234 -15.25 12.92 15.16
CA MET A 234 -14.60 11.67 15.51
C MET A 234 -13.45 11.97 16.47
N VAL A 235 -13.64 11.64 17.74
CA VAL A 235 -12.63 11.84 18.78
C VAL A 235 -11.68 10.64 18.80
N TYR A 236 -10.37 10.90 18.73
CA TYR A 236 -9.33 9.89 18.79
C TYR A 236 -8.73 9.78 20.19
N LEU A 237 -8.50 8.55 20.65
CA LEU A 237 -7.66 8.22 21.79
C LEU A 237 -6.85 6.95 21.53
N ASN A 238 -5.55 7.04 21.72
CA ASN A 238 -4.68 5.86 21.79
C ASN A 238 -4.57 5.41 23.25
N CYS A 239 -4.92 4.14 23.51
CA CYS A 239 -4.87 3.56 24.85
C CYS A 239 -3.48 3.04 25.23
N ALA A 240 -2.53 2.98 24.29
CA ALA A 240 -1.16 2.58 24.57
C ALA A 240 -0.39 3.67 25.34
N ALA A 241 0.49 3.23 26.24
CA ALA A 241 1.52 4.03 26.90
C ALA A 241 1.05 5.18 27.84
N LEU A 242 -0.25 5.27 28.18
CA LEU A 242 -0.73 6.21 29.20
C LEU A 242 -0.73 5.55 30.60
N PRO A 243 -0.21 6.23 31.66
CA PRO A 243 -0.46 5.79 33.02
C PRO A 243 -1.96 5.69 33.30
N GLU A 244 -2.38 4.70 34.09
CA GLU A 244 -3.80 4.40 34.33
C GLU A 244 -4.62 5.63 34.75
N SER A 245 -4.10 6.45 35.66
CA SER A 245 -4.78 7.67 36.12
C SER A 245 -4.93 8.74 35.03
N VAL A 246 -3.97 8.82 34.11
CA VAL A 246 -4.03 9.74 32.96
C VAL A 246 -5.04 9.22 31.95
N ALA A 247 -5.01 7.92 31.64
CA ALA A 247 -5.98 7.29 30.75
C ALA A 247 -7.42 7.46 31.27
N GLU A 248 -7.63 7.27 32.58
CA GLU A 248 -8.92 7.49 33.23
C GLU A 248 -9.41 8.93 33.08
N SER A 249 -8.55 9.90 33.38
CA SER A 249 -8.85 11.31 33.28
C SER A 249 -9.10 11.77 31.84
N GLU A 250 -8.36 11.23 30.85
CA GLU A 250 -8.59 11.50 29.43
C GLU A 250 -9.92 10.90 28.96
N LEU A 251 -10.19 9.63 29.25
CA LEU A 251 -11.42 8.94 28.82
C LEU A 251 -12.68 9.59 29.44
N PHE A 252 -12.69 9.68 30.77
CA PHE A 252 -13.91 9.96 31.53
C PHE A 252 -14.00 11.40 32.05
N GLY A 253 -12.89 12.14 32.03
CA GLY A 253 -12.82 13.48 32.62
C GLY A 253 -12.71 13.45 34.14
N HIS A 254 -12.45 14.60 34.74
CA HIS A 254 -12.33 14.74 36.19
C HIS A 254 -12.88 16.07 36.68
N VAL A 255 -13.30 16.09 37.95
CA VAL A 255 -13.59 17.33 38.67
C VAL A 255 -12.35 17.82 39.42
N LYS A 256 -12.30 19.12 39.68
CA LYS A 256 -11.25 19.76 40.46
C LYS A 256 -11.12 19.05 41.82
N GLY A 257 -9.90 18.69 42.19
CA GLY A 257 -9.60 17.98 43.44
C GLY A 257 -9.78 16.46 43.40
N ALA A 258 -10.08 15.86 42.24
CA ALA A 258 -10.23 14.41 42.12
C ALA A 258 -8.93 13.62 42.40
N PHE A 259 -7.76 14.19 42.10
CA PHE A 259 -6.44 13.61 42.38
C PHE A 259 -5.37 14.71 42.50
N THR A 260 -4.15 14.35 42.92
CA THR A 260 -3.02 15.27 43.01
C THR A 260 -2.63 15.80 41.63
N GLY A 261 -2.97 17.06 41.34
CA GLY A 261 -2.76 17.71 40.04
C GLY A 261 -4.05 18.13 39.33
N ALA A 262 -5.22 17.74 39.82
CA ALA A 262 -6.53 18.15 39.30
C ALA A 262 -6.89 19.60 39.70
N ILE A 263 -6.19 20.57 39.10
CA ILE A 263 -6.34 22.01 39.40
C ILE A 263 -7.64 22.63 38.88
N SER A 264 -8.26 22.01 37.87
CA SER A 264 -9.51 22.46 37.23
C SER A 264 -10.36 21.26 36.81
N ASN A 265 -11.64 21.50 36.51
CA ASN A 265 -12.48 20.47 35.88
C ASN A 265 -12.00 20.23 34.44
N ARG A 266 -12.04 18.98 33.98
CA ARG A 266 -11.72 18.61 32.60
C ARG A 266 -12.76 17.64 32.04
N LYS A 267 -13.26 17.95 30.84
CA LYS A 267 -14.14 17.05 30.08
C LYS A 267 -13.34 15.87 29.53
N GLY A 268 -13.92 14.68 29.58
CA GLY A 268 -13.34 13.46 29.01
C GLY A 268 -13.62 13.33 27.52
N LYS A 269 -12.91 12.43 26.85
CA LYS A 269 -13.08 12.10 25.43
C LYS A 269 -14.47 11.59 25.11
N PHE A 270 -15.09 10.86 26.04
CA PHE A 270 -16.49 10.44 25.92
C PHE A 270 -17.47 11.60 25.84
N GLU A 271 -17.26 12.64 26.65
CA GLU A 271 -18.11 13.84 26.64
C GLU A 271 -17.87 14.69 25.39
N LEU A 272 -16.63 14.73 24.89
CA LEU A 272 -16.30 15.41 23.63
C LEU A 272 -16.91 14.69 22.42
N ALA A 273 -17.03 13.37 22.48
CA ALA A 273 -17.58 12.55 21.41
C ALA A 273 -19.11 12.40 21.46
N ASP A 274 -19.80 13.09 22.37
CA ASP A 274 -21.25 12.95 22.55
C ASP A 274 -22.02 13.34 21.27
N GLY A 275 -22.90 12.44 20.81
CA GLY A 275 -23.57 12.50 19.51
C GLY A 275 -22.68 12.18 18.30
N GLY A 276 -21.41 11.85 18.52
CA GLY A 276 -20.39 11.59 17.49
C GLY A 276 -19.84 10.16 17.56
N THR A 277 -18.54 10.02 17.28
CA THR A 277 -17.82 8.73 17.29
C THR A 277 -16.56 8.86 18.14
N LEU A 278 -16.28 7.85 18.98
CA LEU A 278 -15.02 7.73 19.70
C LEU A 278 -14.23 6.54 19.16
N PHE A 279 -13.03 6.81 18.68
CA PHE A 279 -12.07 5.81 18.24
C PHE A 279 -11.05 5.52 19.33
N LEU A 280 -10.97 4.24 19.71
CA LEU A 280 -10.09 3.73 20.75
C LEU A 280 -9.04 2.82 20.10
N ASP A 281 -7.82 3.31 19.92
CA ASP A 281 -6.71 2.52 19.39
C ASP A 281 -5.98 1.76 20.51
N GLU A 282 -5.48 0.57 20.18
CA GLU A 282 -4.86 -0.38 21.11
C GLU A 282 -5.69 -0.66 22.38
N ILE A 283 -6.99 -0.95 22.20
CA ILE A 283 -7.93 -1.21 23.31
C ILE A 283 -7.50 -2.37 24.23
N GLY A 284 -6.71 -3.31 23.71
CA GLY A 284 -6.15 -4.43 24.47
C GLY A 284 -5.15 -4.03 25.56
N GLU A 285 -4.65 -2.79 25.56
CA GLU A 285 -3.72 -2.27 26.57
C GLU A 285 -4.42 -1.67 27.80
N LEU A 286 -5.75 -1.54 27.80
CA LEU A 286 -6.48 -0.96 28.94
C LEU A 286 -6.44 -1.86 30.18
N SER A 287 -6.28 -1.24 31.35
CA SER A 287 -6.37 -1.93 32.64
C SER A 287 -7.79 -2.46 32.93
N LEU A 288 -7.91 -3.55 33.70
CA LEU A 288 -9.19 -4.14 34.09
C LEU A 288 -10.17 -3.14 34.77
N PRO A 289 -9.72 -2.21 35.65
CA PRO A 289 -10.60 -1.18 36.21
C PRO A 289 -11.19 -0.25 35.14
N LEU A 290 -10.38 0.18 34.17
CA LEU A 290 -10.84 1.03 33.07
C LEU A 290 -11.79 0.28 32.14
N GLN A 291 -11.53 -1.00 31.87
CA GLN A 291 -12.43 -1.87 31.12
C GLN A 291 -13.83 -1.95 31.77
N ALA A 292 -13.90 -2.03 33.11
CA ALA A 292 -15.18 -2.05 33.82
C ALA A 292 -15.96 -0.72 33.68
N LYS A 293 -15.26 0.42 33.70
CA LYS A 293 -15.89 1.73 33.48
C LYS A 293 -16.35 1.91 32.04
N LEU A 294 -15.52 1.49 31.08
CA LEU A 294 -15.84 1.49 29.66
C LEU A 294 -17.10 0.67 29.37
N LEU A 295 -17.22 -0.52 29.98
CA LEU A 295 -18.41 -1.36 29.85
C LEU A 295 -19.70 -0.64 30.30
N ARG A 296 -19.65 0.13 31.39
CA ARG A 296 -20.83 0.88 31.88
C ARG A 296 -21.27 1.93 30.88
N VAL A 297 -20.32 2.64 30.27
CA VAL A 297 -20.61 3.62 29.22
C VAL A 297 -21.19 2.93 27.99
N LEU A 298 -20.58 1.83 27.52
CA LEU A 298 -21.05 1.07 26.37
C LEU A 298 -22.44 0.45 26.55
N GLN A 299 -22.76 -0.01 27.76
CA GLN A 299 -24.00 -0.73 28.02
C GLN A 299 -25.18 0.19 28.36
N TYR A 300 -24.92 1.28 29.08
CA TYR A 300 -25.98 2.15 29.62
C TYR A 300 -25.88 3.60 29.15
N GLY A 301 -24.79 4.01 28.49
CA GLY A 301 -24.51 5.41 28.18
C GLY A 301 -24.18 6.25 29.42
N ASP A 302 -23.88 5.62 30.57
CA ASP A 302 -23.62 6.32 31.83
C ASP A 302 -22.13 6.65 31.98
N LEU A 303 -21.79 7.91 31.76
CA LEU A 303 -20.46 8.47 31.99
C LEU A 303 -20.35 9.04 33.40
N GLN A 304 -19.36 8.61 34.17
CA GLN A 304 -19.07 9.15 35.50
C GLN A 304 -17.65 9.76 35.51
N ARG A 305 -17.55 11.05 35.83
CA ARG A 305 -16.26 11.73 35.96
C ARG A 305 -15.51 11.26 37.21
N VAL A 306 -14.18 11.29 37.18
CA VAL A 306 -13.37 10.99 38.36
C VAL A 306 -13.64 12.03 39.44
N GLY A 307 -14.01 11.57 40.64
CA GLY A 307 -14.33 12.43 41.79
C GLY A 307 -15.77 12.96 41.84
N GLU A 308 -16.66 12.52 40.93
CA GLU A 308 -18.07 12.92 40.89
C GLU A 308 -18.97 11.67 40.90
N ASP A 309 -20.01 11.64 41.75
CA ASP A 309 -20.97 10.51 41.79
C ASP A 309 -22.11 10.64 40.78
N LYS A 310 -22.25 11.82 40.17
CA LYS A 310 -23.28 12.09 39.18
C LYS A 310 -22.91 11.44 37.84
N ALA A 311 -23.80 10.58 37.34
CA ALA A 311 -23.71 10.06 35.98
C ALA A 311 -24.27 11.05 34.96
N LEU A 312 -23.62 11.10 33.79
CA LEU A 312 -24.02 11.85 32.61
C LEU A 312 -24.43 10.85 31.52
N LYS A 313 -25.62 11.03 30.94
CA LYS A 313 -26.03 10.22 29.78
C LYS A 313 -25.40 10.78 28.52
N ILE A 314 -24.74 9.91 27.76
CA ILE A 314 -24.11 10.23 26.48
C ILE A 314 -24.50 9.19 25.42
N ASP A 315 -24.47 9.59 24.15
CA ASP A 315 -24.65 8.73 22.98
C ASP A 315 -23.39 8.78 22.11
N VAL A 316 -22.55 7.76 22.19
CA VAL A 316 -21.27 7.70 21.47
C VAL A 316 -21.17 6.38 20.73
N ARG A 317 -20.94 6.44 19.42
CA ARG A 317 -20.58 5.26 18.62
C ARG A 317 -19.12 4.91 18.88
N ILE A 318 -18.84 3.64 19.15
CA ILE A 318 -17.47 3.17 19.45
C ILE A 318 -16.88 2.40 18.29
N ILE A 319 -15.69 2.82 17.88
CA ILE A 319 -14.82 2.06 16.99
C ILE A 319 -13.56 1.74 17.78
N ALA A 320 -13.25 0.46 17.98
CA ALA A 320 -12.07 0.04 18.71
C ALA A 320 -11.09 -0.65 17.77
N ALA A 321 -9.80 -0.49 18.01
CA ALA A 321 -8.74 -1.18 17.27
C ALA A 321 -7.75 -1.86 18.22
N THR A 322 -7.16 -2.97 17.79
CA THR A 322 -6.12 -3.68 18.55
C THR A 322 -5.30 -4.59 17.65
N ASN A 323 -4.02 -4.76 17.97
CA ASN A 323 -3.17 -5.81 17.41
C ASN A 323 -3.19 -7.12 18.23
N ARG A 324 -3.73 -7.10 19.45
CA ARG A 324 -3.77 -8.27 20.35
C ARG A 324 -4.93 -9.20 20.03
N ASN A 325 -4.73 -10.49 20.28
CA ASN A 325 -5.82 -11.47 20.25
C ASN A 325 -6.67 -11.34 21.52
N LEU A 326 -7.74 -10.53 21.46
CA LEU A 326 -8.61 -10.30 22.62
C LEU A 326 -9.26 -11.60 23.16
N LYS A 327 -9.49 -12.61 22.31
CA LYS A 327 -10.02 -13.90 22.79
C LYS A 327 -9.02 -14.57 23.73
N GLN A 328 -7.73 -14.52 23.39
CA GLN A 328 -6.66 -15.05 24.24
C GLN A 328 -6.50 -14.21 25.52
N GLU A 329 -6.53 -12.89 25.42
CA GLU A 329 -6.44 -12.00 26.59
C GLU A 329 -7.61 -12.21 27.58
N VAL A 330 -8.79 -12.62 27.09
CA VAL A 330 -9.91 -13.03 27.95
C VAL A 330 -9.61 -14.33 28.69
N VAL A 331 -9.02 -15.32 28.02
CA VAL A 331 -8.61 -16.59 28.63
C VAL A 331 -7.52 -16.37 29.67
N ASP A 332 -6.59 -15.46 29.40
CA ASP A 332 -5.46 -15.13 30.27
C ASP A 332 -5.87 -14.20 31.45
N GLY A 333 -7.11 -13.70 31.45
CA GLY A 333 -7.66 -12.86 32.52
C GLY A 333 -7.26 -11.38 32.46
N ASN A 334 -6.59 -10.96 31.38
CA ASN A 334 -6.17 -9.57 31.14
C ASN A 334 -7.27 -8.72 30.51
N PHE A 335 -8.28 -9.35 29.90
CA PHE A 335 -9.40 -8.68 29.28
C PHE A 335 -10.74 -9.27 29.75
N ARG A 336 -11.74 -8.43 30.00
CA ARG A 336 -13.04 -8.90 30.47
C ARG A 336 -13.88 -9.48 29.33
N ALA A 337 -14.46 -10.66 29.55
CA ALA A 337 -15.32 -11.33 28.58
C ALA A 337 -16.56 -10.50 28.20
N ASP A 338 -17.18 -9.83 29.19
CA ASP A 338 -18.38 -9.00 28.98
C ASP A 338 -18.11 -7.80 28.05
N LEU A 339 -16.99 -7.11 28.25
CA LEU A 339 -16.53 -6.03 27.37
C LEU A 339 -16.19 -6.55 25.97
N TYR A 340 -15.50 -7.70 25.88
CA TYR A 340 -15.17 -8.32 24.60
C TYR A 340 -16.42 -8.58 23.75
N HIS A 341 -17.48 -9.14 24.33
CA HIS A 341 -18.74 -9.38 23.62
C HIS A 341 -19.46 -8.10 23.18
N ARG A 342 -19.27 -6.97 23.87
CA ARG A 342 -19.85 -5.67 23.49
C ARG A 342 -19.06 -4.93 22.43
N LEU A 343 -17.75 -5.16 22.34
CA LEU A 343 -16.89 -4.58 21.31
C LEU A 343 -16.91 -5.42 20.02
N SER A 344 -16.90 -6.76 20.13
CA SER A 344 -16.84 -7.70 19.00
C SER A 344 -18.16 -7.89 18.26
N VAL A 345 -19.06 -6.91 18.29
CA VAL A 345 -20.35 -6.96 17.61
C VAL A 345 -20.16 -7.02 16.09
N PHE A 346 -19.23 -6.23 15.56
CA PHE A 346 -18.82 -6.29 14.16
C PHE A 346 -17.29 -6.30 14.06
N PRO A 347 -16.64 -7.48 14.00
CA PRO A 347 -15.20 -7.59 13.85
C PRO A 347 -14.78 -7.37 12.39
N LEU A 348 -13.78 -6.51 12.17
CA LEU A 348 -13.15 -6.25 10.87
C LEU A 348 -11.69 -6.69 10.95
N SER A 349 -11.25 -7.55 10.04
CA SER A 349 -9.85 -7.98 9.99
C SER A 349 -9.09 -7.23 8.91
N VAL A 350 -8.11 -6.42 9.30
CA VAL A 350 -7.23 -5.71 8.36
C VAL A 350 -6.09 -6.65 7.99
N PRO A 351 -5.98 -7.10 6.72
CA PRO A 351 -4.97 -8.07 6.32
C PRO A 351 -3.57 -7.47 6.44
N PRO A 352 -2.55 -8.23 6.89
CA PRO A 352 -1.17 -7.80 6.82
C PRO A 352 -0.73 -7.59 5.36
N LEU A 353 0.28 -6.76 5.13
CA LEU A 353 0.75 -6.40 3.80
C LEU A 353 1.23 -7.63 3.00
N SER A 354 1.79 -8.63 3.67
CA SER A 354 2.20 -9.91 3.09
C SER A 354 1.05 -10.70 2.45
N GLU A 355 -0.19 -10.50 2.89
CA GLU A 355 -1.39 -11.16 2.34
C GLU A 355 -2.05 -10.34 1.21
N ARG A 356 -1.55 -9.13 0.91
CA ARG A 356 -2.15 -8.21 -0.06
C ARG A 356 -1.58 -8.33 -1.48
N GLY A 357 -0.62 -9.22 -1.73
CA GLY A 357 -0.06 -9.47 -3.07
C GLY A 357 0.50 -8.20 -3.73
N ASP A 358 -0.06 -7.85 -4.89
CA ASP A 358 0.40 -6.73 -5.74
C ASP A 358 0.14 -5.34 -5.15
N ASP A 359 -0.56 -5.23 -4.01
CA ASP A 359 -0.79 -3.95 -3.34
C ASP A 359 0.51 -3.28 -2.87
N VAL A 360 1.62 -4.03 -2.70
CA VAL A 360 2.93 -3.47 -2.36
C VAL A 360 3.41 -2.49 -3.43
N ALA A 361 3.21 -2.82 -4.72
CA ALA A 361 3.58 -1.94 -5.82
C ALA A 361 2.73 -0.65 -5.80
N LEU A 362 1.40 -0.79 -5.69
CA LEU A 362 0.48 0.35 -5.62
C LEU A 362 0.78 1.30 -4.45
N LEU A 363 1.08 0.75 -3.28
CA LEU A 363 1.47 1.54 -2.11
C LEU A 363 2.83 2.21 -2.32
N THR A 364 3.76 1.53 -2.99
CA THR A 364 5.07 2.09 -3.30
C THR A 364 4.94 3.36 -4.14
N ASP A 365 4.14 3.32 -5.21
CA ASP A 365 3.91 4.49 -6.07
C ASP A 365 3.25 5.66 -5.36
N LEU A 366 2.28 5.39 -4.49
CA LEU A 366 1.69 6.41 -3.64
C LEU A 366 2.77 7.11 -2.80
N PHE A 367 3.63 6.34 -2.15
CA PHE A 367 4.67 6.90 -1.29
C PHE A 367 5.76 7.61 -2.08
N LEU A 368 6.11 7.13 -3.28
CA LEU A 368 7.03 7.82 -4.19
C LEU A 368 6.47 9.18 -4.59
N GLU A 369 5.20 9.27 -5.00
CA GLU A 369 4.60 10.54 -5.41
C GLU A 369 4.52 11.55 -4.24
N ARG A 370 4.19 11.05 -3.03
CA ARG A 370 4.26 11.86 -1.80
C ARG A 370 5.67 12.35 -1.52
N CYS A 371 6.68 11.49 -1.68
CA CYS A 371 8.08 11.86 -1.48
C CYS A 371 8.56 12.87 -2.53
N ARG A 372 8.19 12.69 -3.80
CA ARG A 372 8.51 13.61 -4.90
C ARG A 372 8.05 15.02 -4.56
N SER A 373 6.79 15.15 -4.16
CA SER A 373 6.15 16.41 -3.80
C SER A 373 6.80 17.03 -2.54
N GLN A 374 7.00 16.24 -1.48
CA GLN A 374 7.63 16.73 -0.24
C GLN A 374 9.10 17.15 -0.41
N LEU A 375 9.84 16.49 -1.30
CA LEU A 375 11.24 16.79 -1.56
C LEU A 375 11.43 17.84 -2.67
N ALA A 376 10.34 18.34 -3.26
CA ALA A 376 10.33 19.26 -4.40
C ALA A 376 11.19 18.76 -5.57
N LEU A 377 11.08 17.46 -5.87
CA LEU A 377 11.77 16.83 -6.99
C LEU A 377 10.93 16.94 -8.26
N THR A 378 11.58 17.21 -9.39
CA THR A 378 10.90 17.16 -10.69
C THR A 378 10.43 15.74 -10.99
N GLN A 379 11.31 14.75 -10.76
CA GLN A 379 11.03 13.33 -10.98
C GLN A 379 11.64 12.46 -9.88
N LEU A 380 10.85 11.50 -9.41
CA LEU A 380 11.29 10.43 -8.52
C LEU A 380 10.72 9.11 -9.05
N SER A 381 11.61 8.18 -9.41
CA SER A 381 11.24 6.84 -9.85
C SER A 381 11.98 5.78 -9.03
N ILE A 382 11.56 4.53 -9.18
CA ILE A 382 12.19 3.36 -8.58
C ILE A 382 12.64 2.43 -9.71
N SER A 383 13.79 1.77 -9.57
CA SER A 383 14.23 0.80 -10.57
C SER A 383 13.52 -0.54 -10.41
N ASP A 384 13.36 -1.29 -11.50
CA ASP A 384 12.66 -2.59 -11.51
C ASP A 384 13.25 -3.56 -10.47
N GLU A 385 14.57 -3.59 -10.30
CA GLU A 385 15.23 -4.44 -9.31
C GLU A 385 14.84 -4.01 -7.88
N ALA A 386 14.73 -2.70 -7.62
CA ALA A 386 14.32 -2.18 -6.32
C ALA A 386 12.84 -2.51 -6.05
N GLN A 387 11.97 -2.34 -7.05
CA GLN A 387 10.55 -2.70 -6.98
C GLN A 387 10.35 -4.19 -6.70
N GLN A 388 11.13 -5.06 -7.36
CA GLN A 388 11.11 -6.50 -7.12
C GLN A 388 11.53 -6.85 -5.69
N ARG A 389 12.57 -6.18 -5.15
CA ARG A 389 12.99 -6.38 -3.76
C ARG A 389 11.94 -5.91 -2.76
N LEU A 390 11.22 -4.83 -3.04
CA LEU A 390 10.11 -4.40 -2.19
C LEU A 390 8.98 -5.44 -2.20
N SER A 391 8.62 -5.96 -3.37
CA SER A 391 7.53 -6.93 -3.54
C SER A 391 7.82 -8.29 -2.90
N GLN A 392 9.10 -8.70 -2.83
CA GLN A 392 9.52 -9.96 -2.21
C GLN A 392 9.76 -9.87 -0.71
N ASN A 393 9.78 -8.66 -0.13
CA ASN A 393 10.03 -8.49 1.29
C ASN A 393 8.75 -8.82 2.10
N PRO A 394 8.86 -9.55 3.23
CA PRO A 394 7.70 -9.89 4.06
C PRO A 394 7.02 -8.71 4.76
N TRP A 395 7.71 -7.58 4.97
CA TRP A 395 7.17 -6.38 5.65
C TRP A 395 6.52 -6.67 7.02
N PRO A 396 7.28 -7.12 8.04
CA PRO A 396 6.74 -7.37 9.38
C PRO A 396 6.11 -6.13 10.06
N GLY A 397 6.57 -4.92 9.72
CA GLY A 397 5.97 -3.65 10.14
C GLY A 397 4.90 -3.11 9.17
N ASN A 398 4.45 -3.94 8.22
CA ASN A 398 3.38 -3.70 7.27
C ASN A 398 3.59 -2.38 6.48
N VAL A 399 2.51 -1.65 6.21
CA VAL A 399 2.49 -0.42 5.40
C VAL A 399 3.38 0.67 6.02
N ARG A 400 3.46 0.75 7.36
CA ARG A 400 4.30 1.73 8.06
C ARG A 400 5.78 1.51 7.81
N GLU A 401 6.23 0.25 7.79
CA GLU A 401 7.62 -0.08 7.46
C GLU A 401 7.93 0.22 5.99
N LEU A 402 7.03 -0.15 5.08
CA LEU A 402 7.14 0.16 3.65
C LEU A 402 7.28 1.67 3.42
N GLU A 403 6.40 2.48 4.02
CA GLU A 403 6.45 3.95 3.92
C GLU A 403 7.80 4.50 4.41
N HIS A 404 8.26 4.06 5.58
CA HIS A 404 9.54 4.50 6.13
C HIS A 404 10.72 4.09 5.25
N CYS A 405 10.69 2.87 4.70
CA CYS A 405 11.72 2.37 3.79
C CYS A 405 11.84 3.26 2.54
N ILE A 406 10.71 3.53 1.87
CA ILE A 406 10.67 4.35 0.65
C ILE A 406 11.08 5.79 0.94
N ARG A 407 10.56 6.40 2.02
CA ARG A 407 10.94 7.76 2.42
C ARG A 407 12.44 7.89 2.68
N ARG A 408 13.02 6.92 3.40
CA ARG A 408 14.47 6.89 3.67
C ARG A 408 15.25 6.72 2.36
N ALA A 409 14.83 5.80 1.50
CA ALA A 409 15.48 5.55 0.22
C ALA A 409 15.45 6.79 -0.71
N ALA A 410 14.32 7.50 -0.76
CA ALA A 410 14.18 8.74 -1.53
C ALA A 410 15.13 9.84 -1.07
N VAL A 411 15.31 10.02 0.25
CA VAL A 411 16.25 11.00 0.81
C VAL A 411 17.69 10.65 0.48
N ILE A 412 18.06 9.36 0.60
CA ILE A 412 19.42 8.89 0.27
C ILE A 412 19.70 9.06 -1.23
N ALA A 413 18.78 8.63 -2.09
CA ALA A 413 18.91 8.74 -3.54
C ALA A 413 19.05 10.21 -3.97
N ARG A 414 18.28 11.12 -3.39
CA ARG A 414 18.39 12.57 -3.63
C ARG A 414 19.76 13.11 -3.23
N ALA A 415 20.28 12.71 -2.07
CA ALA A 415 21.58 13.16 -1.58
C ALA A 415 22.71 12.72 -2.52
N GLN A 416 22.66 11.48 -3.02
CA GLN A 416 23.62 10.98 -3.99
C GLN A 416 23.49 11.71 -5.34
N SER A 417 22.27 11.86 -5.87
CA SER A 417 22.07 12.54 -7.16
C SER A 417 22.55 14.00 -7.14
N SER A 418 22.38 14.69 -6.00
CA SER A 418 22.86 16.06 -5.79
C SER A 418 24.39 16.16 -5.82
N GLN A 419 25.12 15.14 -5.33
CA GLN A 419 26.58 15.09 -5.39
C GLN A 419 27.10 14.87 -6.81
N LEU A 420 26.33 14.20 -7.68
CA LEU A 420 26.66 13.95 -9.07
C LEU A 420 26.23 15.09 -10.02
N GLY A 421 25.69 16.19 -9.49
CA GLY A 421 25.29 17.36 -10.29
C GLY A 421 24.01 17.18 -11.13
N SER A 422 23.29 16.06 -10.95
CA SER A 422 22.00 15.79 -11.62
C SER A 422 20.85 15.96 -10.62
N SER A 423 20.40 17.20 -10.39
CA SER A 423 19.37 17.48 -9.37
C SER A 423 17.92 17.25 -9.83
N SER A 424 17.67 17.02 -11.12
CA SER A 424 16.31 16.97 -11.69
C SER A 424 15.66 15.59 -11.67
N GLN A 425 16.43 14.51 -11.80
CA GLN A 425 15.91 13.14 -11.88
C GLN A 425 16.58 12.28 -10.80
N VAL A 426 15.77 11.68 -9.93
CA VAL A 426 16.23 10.81 -8.85
C VAL A 426 15.63 9.42 -9.03
N ILE A 427 16.48 8.40 -9.04
CA ILE A 427 16.08 6.99 -9.17
C ILE A 427 16.44 6.26 -7.88
N ILE A 428 15.48 5.52 -7.32
CA ILE A 428 15.70 4.65 -6.17
C ILE A 428 16.17 3.28 -6.66
N ASP A 429 17.48 3.03 -6.50
CA ASP A 429 18.09 1.72 -6.69
C ASP A 429 18.06 0.82 -5.45
N PRO A 430 18.27 -0.51 -5.60
CA PRO A 430 18.18 -1.47 -4.51
C PRO A 430 19.09 -1.15 -3.30
N GLN A 431 20.24 -0.53 -3.57
CA GLN A 431 21.20 -0.11 -2.55
C GLN A 431 20.65 0.99 -1.61
N HIS A 432 19.67 1.78 -2.06
CA HIS A 432 19.06 2.84 -1.27
C HIS A 432 18.01 2.31 -0.30
N LEU A 433 17.40 1.16 -0.59
CA LEU A 433 16.34 0.57 0.25
C LEU A 433 16.89 0.15 1.62
N MET A 434 18.18 -0.18 1.70
CA MET A 434 18.85 -0.70 2.90
C MET A 434 18.08 -1.87 3.51
N LEU A 435 17.44 -2.68 2.67
CA LEU A 435 16.82 -3.92 3.09
C LEU A 435 17.95 -4.91 3.30
N GLU A 436 18.02 -5.51 4.49
CA GLU A 436 18.85 -6.69 4.67
C GLU A 436 18.41 -7.69 3.61
N ALA A 437 19.36 -8.20 2.83
CA ALA A 437 19.08 -9.30 1.93
C ALA A 437 18.53 -10.41 2.83
N SER A 438 17.21 -10.62 2.78
CA SER A 438 16.62 -11.80 3.39
C SER A 438 17.42 -12.96 2.80
N GLN A 439 18.14 -13.67 3.66
CA GLN A 439 18.81 -14.92 3.28
C GLN A 439 17.79 -16.01 2.93
N ALA A 440 16.58 -15.65 2.53
CA ALA A 440 15.84 -16.38 1.50
C ALA A 440 16.46 -16.11 0.11
N ALA A 441 17.77 -16.37 -0.04
CA ALA A 441 18.12 -17.07 -1.25
C ALA A 441 17.20 -18.31 -1.27
N PRO A 442 16.65 -18.75 -2.42
CA PRO A 442 16.43 -20.17 -2.50
C PRO A 442 17.77 -20.74 -2.07
N VAL A 443 17.79 -21.54 -1.00
CA VAL A 443 18.75 -22.61 -0.95
C VAL A 443 18.46 -23.31 -2.27
N THR A 444 19.19 -22.89 -3.30
CA THR A 444 19.48 -23.68 -4.46
C THR A 444 20.04 -24.87 -3.75
N ALA A 445 19.18 -25.88 -3.59
CA ALA A 445 19.65 -27.16 -3.15
C ALA A 445 20.83 -27.38 -4.08
N LEU A 446 22.04 -27.30 -3.52
CA LEU A 446 23.18 -27.96 -4.12
C LEU A 446 22.57 -29.27 -4.56
N PRO A 447 22.54 -29.59 -5.88
CA PRO A 447 21.88 -30.80 -6.33
C PRO A 447 22.43 -31.85 -5.40
N ALA A 448 21.54 -32.44 -4.61
CA ALA A 448 21.91 -33.52 -3.75
C ALA A 448 22.32 -34.61 -4.73
N ALA A 449 23.59 -34.58 -5.14
CA ALA A 449 24.33 -35.73 -5.50
C ALA A 449 24.40 -36.52 -4.19
N SER A 450 23.26 -37.11 -3.81
CA SER A 450 23.21 -38.38 -3.15
C SER A 450 23.90 -39.33 -4.13
N THR A 451 25.22 -39.32 -4.13
CA THR A 451 25.99 -40.51 -4.44
C THR A 451 25.39 -41.58 -3.54
N PRO A 452 24.81 -42.64 -4.10
CA PRO A 452 24.28 -43.71 -3.28
C PRO A 452 25.43 -44.21 -2.41
N LEU A 453 25.26 -44.14 -1.09
CA LEU A 453 26.17 -44.79 -0.16
C LEU A 453 26.31 -46.23 -0.62
N PRO A 454 27.51 -46.70 -0.99
CA PRO A 454 27.68 -48.09 -1.37
C PRO A 454 27.20 -48.95 -0.20
N ALA A 455 26.44 -50.01 -0.51
CA ALA A 455 25.95 -50.97 0.45
C ALA A 455 27.14 -51.73 1.05
N VAL A 456 27.82 -51.12 2.01
CA VAL A 456 28.91 -51.73 2.76
C VAL A 456 28.34 -52.17 4.10
N THR A 457 28.36 -53.48 4.34
CA THR A 457 27.72 -54.14 5.48
C THR A 457 28.46 -53.96 6.81
N ASP A 458 29.66 -53.35 6.82
CA ASP A 458 30.46 -53.09 8.02
C ASP A 458 31.06 -51.67 8.01
N LEU A 459 30.90 -50.94 9.12
CA LEU A 459 31.35 -49.56 9.30
C LEU A 459 32.85 -49.40 9.04
N LYS A 460 33.64 -50.43 9.39
CA LYS A 460 35.09 -50.42 9.18
C LYS A 460 35.43 -50.34 7.69
N GLN A 461 34.76 -51.13 6.85
CA GLN A 461 34.98 -51.14 5.41
C GLN A 461 34.53 -49.83 4.76
N ALA A 462 33.43 -49.24 5.24
CA ALA A 462 32.96 -47.93 4.77
C ALA A 462 33.98 -46.82 5.09
N THR A 463 34.51 -46.80 6.32
CA THR A 463 35.54 -45.83 6.72
C THR A 463 36.86 -46.03 5.97
N ASP A 464 37.29 -47.27 5.74
CA ASP A 464 38.53 -47.57 5.01
C ASP A 464 38.41 -47.18 3.52
N ALA A 465 37.23 -47.37 2.90
CA ALA A 465 36.97 -46.95 1.52
C ALA A 465 36.97 -45.42 1.38
N PHE A 466 36.31 -44.71 2.30
CA PHE A 466 36.32 -43.24 2.32
C PHE A 466 37.73 -42.69 2.54
N GLN A 467 38.48 -43.25 3.49
CA GLN A 467 39.87 -42.86 3.73
C GLN A 467 40.74 -43.09 2.49
N ARG A 468 40.57 -44.21 1.78
CA ARG A 468 41.30 -44.50 0.54
C ARG A 468 41.03 -43.44 -0.52
N GLN A 469 39.76 -43.16 -0.79
CA GLN A 469 39.34 -42.20 -1.82
C GLN A 469 39.84 -40.79 -1.51
N GLN A 470 39.78 -40.37 -0.25
CA GLN A 470 40.24 -39.04 0.15
C GLN A 470 41.76 -38.88 0.04
N ILE A 471 42.53 -39.95 0.34
CA ILE A 471 43.99 -39.95 0.20
C ILE A 471 44.37 -39.93 -1.29
N GLU A 472 43.72 -40.72 -2.15
CA GLU A 472 43.97 -40.73 -3.59
C GLU A 472 43.64 -39.39 -4.25
N TYR A 473 42.50 -38.77 -3.88
CA TYR A 473 42.12 -37.46 -4.38
C TYR A 473 43.19 -36.41 -4.04
N GLN A 474 43.65 -36.36 -2.77
CA GLN A 474 44.67 -35.41 -2.39
C GLN A 474 46.07 -35.75 -2.90
N LEU A 475 46.38 -37.02 -3.13
CA LEU A 475 47.63 -37.41 -3.76
C LEU A 475 47.68 -36.97 -5.23
N ASN A 476 46.56 -37.07 -5.96
CA ASN A 476 46.44 -36.60 -7.34
C ASN A 476 46.54 -35.07 -7.43
N GLN A 477 45.84 -34.34 -6.55
CA GLN A 477 45.91 -32.88 -6.48
C GLN A 477 47.32 -32.37 -6.15
N ASN A 478 48.11 -33.15 -5.40
CA ASN A 478 49.48 -32.82 -5.03
C ASN A 478 50.53 -33.55 -5.89
N HIS A 479 50.17 -33.99 -7.11
CA HIS A 479 51.06 -34.60 -8.10
C HIS A 479 51.94 -35.75 -7.55
N GLY A 480 51.40 -36.60 -6.69
CA GLY A 480 52.11 -37.76 -6.13
C GLY A 480 53.01 -37.47 -4.92
N ASN A 481 53.06 -36.23 -4.41
CA ASN A 481 53.89 -35.88 -3.27
C ASN A 481 53.21 -36.21 -1.92
N TRP A 482 53.64 -37.31 -1.31
CA TRP A 482 53.11 -37.80 -0.03
C TRP A 482 53.28 -36.84 1.15
N SER A 483 54.36 -36.06 1.18
CA SER A 483 54.61 -35.11 2.27
C SER A 483 53.70 -33.87 2.21
N ALA A 484 53.35 -33.44 1.00
CA ALA A 484 52.38 -32.37 0.77
C ALA A 484 50.95 -32.86 1.03
N CYS A 485 50.63 -34.08 0.60
CA CYS A 485 49.35 -34.72 0.88
C CYS A 485 49.09 -34.89 2.39
N ALA A 486 50.10 -35.28 3.17
CA ALA A 486 50.01 -35.39 4.63
C ALA A 486 49.67 -34.05 5.30
N ARG A 487 50.32 -32.96 4.88
CA ARG A 487 50.00 -31.61 5.37
C ARG A 487 48.59 -31.16 4.98
N ALA A 488 48.18 -31.42 3.74
CA ALA A 488 46.83 -31.07 3.28
C ALA A 488 45.72 -31.83 4.03
N LEU A 489 46.01 -33.05 4.49
CA LEU A 489 45.11 -33.87 5.30
C LEU A 489 45.26 -33.66 6.81
N ASN A 490 46.12 -32.73 7.26
CA ASN A 490 46.47 -32.52 8.68
C ASN A 490 46.91 -33.81 9.41
N LEU A 491 47.70 -34.64 8.73
CA LEU A 491 48.28 -35.86 9.28
C LEU A 491 49.80 -35.78 9.30
N ASP A 492 50.41 -36.44 10.29
CA ASP A 492 51.85 -36.67 10.28
C ASP A 492 52.25 -37.57 9.09
N PRO A 493 53.32 -37.28 8.34
CA PRO A 493 53.74 -38.06 7.18
C PRO A 493 53.98 -39.55 7.47
N GLY A 494 54.51 -39.88 8.66
CA GLY A 494 54.73 -41.26 9.07
C GLY A 494 53.41 -42.01 9.30
N ASN A 495 52.41 -41.32 9.84
CA ASN A 495 51.09 -41.89 10.09
C ASN A 495 50.28 -42.06 8.79
N LEU A 496 50.40 -41.12 7.85
CA LEU A 496 49.82 -41.25 6.51
C LEU A 496 50.39 -42.46 5.76
N HIS A 497 51.71 -42.68 5.82
CA HIS A 497 52.32 -43.86 5.19
C HIS A 497 51.84 -45.18 5.80
N ARG A 498 51.67 -45.24 7.13
CA ARG A 498 51.15 -46.42 7.82
C ARG A 498 49.68 -46.68 7.45
N LEU A 499 48.90 -45.62 7.34
CA LEU A 499 47.50 -45.66 6.92
C LEU A 499 47.37 -46.11 5.46
N ALA A 500 48.18 -45.57 4.55
CA ALA A 500 48.22 -45.96 3.14
C ALA A 500 48.58 -47.45 2.94
N LYS A 501 49.54 -47.97 3.71
CA LYS A 501 49.91 -49.39 3.67
C LYS A 501 48.79 -50.30 4.21
N ARG A 502 48.12 -49.89 5.29
CA ARG A 502 46.95 -50.60 5.84
C ARG A 502 45.78 -50.66 4.85
N LEU A 503 45.61 -49.58 4.08
CA LEU A 503 44.55 -49.44 3.07
C LEU A 503 44.96 -49.97 1.68
N GLY A 504 46.15 -50.56 1.52
CA GLY A 504 46.59 -51.18 0.27
C GLY A 504 46.94 -50.20 -0.87
N LEU A 505 47.23 -48.94 -0.55
CA LEU A 505 47.61 -47.90 -1.52
C LEU A 505 49.12 -47.86 -1.83
N LYS A 506 49.93 -48.63 -1.09
CA LYS A 506 51.39 -48.62 -1.17
C LYS A 506 52.02 -49.93 -0.73
#